data_AF-A0A0D9UX61-F1
#
_entry.id   AF-A0A0D9UX61-F1
#
_cell.length_a   1.000
_cell.length_b   1.000
_cell.length_c   1.000
_cell.angle_alpha   90.00
_cell.angle_beta   90.00
_cell.angle_gamma   90.00
#
_symmetry.space_group_name_H-M   'P 1'
#
loop_
_entity.id
_entity.type
_entity.pdbx_description
1 polymer ?
#
loop_
_entity_poly.entity_id
_entity_poly.type
_entity_poly.pdbx_seq_one_letter_code
_entity_poly.pdbx_strand_id
1 'polypeptide(L)'
;MKQRARVMSSGVYTYKHRCEGGVDIHDVYVKRSTFRVLFSYVGAAFLIANVLHALLSKERLCINSFWSILFSAIVTKCLQYKPVKKESLLIMPTFGVQLEETFGATFYSGRVHRQFVPIGKILKPLLNEQVTPVTCYWNLVLLLHGEDKLMCVFQNLYPPAKMMVPIWKSLCTFTNSGGTGHPIAPQPNVEHIHTDQDIH
;
A
#
# COMPACT_ATOMS: atom_id res chain seq x y z
N MET A 1 -7.16 -8.97 -26.00
CA MET A 1 -6.57 -7.62 -25.95
C MET A 1 -5.38 -7.63 -24.97
N LYS A 2 -4.15 -7.34 -25.42
CA LYS A 2 -2.99 -7.20 -24.53
C LYS A 2 -3.14 -5.90 -23.74
N GLN A 3 -3.63 -5.97 -22.50
CA GLN A 3 -3.65 -4.80 -21.62
C GLN A 3 -2.22 -4.36 -21.33
N ARG A 4 -1.88 -3.14 -21.72
CA ARG A 4 -0.56 -2.53 -21.48
C ARG A 4 -0.40 -2.34 -19.98
N ALA A 5 0.61 -3.00 -19.40
CA ALA A 5 1.04 -2.72 -18.04
C ALA A 5 1.43 -1.24 -17.94
N ARG A 6 0.76 -0.49 -17.06
CA ARG A 6 1.07 0.93 -16.84
C ARG A 6 2.06 1.04 -15.69
N VAL A 7 3.23 1.60 -15.97
CA VAL A 7 4.26 1.84 -14.95
C VAL A 7 4.44 3.34 -14.79
N MET A 8 4.44 3.82 -13.54
CA MET A 8 4.72 5.21 -13.20
C MET A 8 5.74 5.24 -12.06
N SER A 9 6.73 6.11 -12.14
CA SER A 9 7.72 6.32 -11.07
C SER A 9 7.73 7.79 -10.66
N SER A 10 7.75 8.06 -9.36
CA SER A 10 7.78 9.41 -8.79
C SER A 10 8.59 9.39 -7.51
N GLY A 11 9.78 9.99 -7.56
CA GLY A 11 10.72 10.00 -6.43
C GLY A 11 11.09 8.58 -5.99
N VAL A 12 10.79 8.25 -4.74
CA VAL A 12 11.07 6.94 -4.14
C VAL A 12 9.99 5.91 -4.48
N TYR A 13 8.83 6.31 -5.00
CA TYR A 13 7.71 5.40 -5.28
C TYR A 13 7.68 4.94 -6.73
N THR A 14 7.30 3.69 -6.94
CA THR A 14 6.97 3.14 -8.25
C THR A 14 5.62 2.44 -8.19
N TYR A 15 4.75 2.79 -9.12
CA TYR A 15 3.43 2.24 -9.33
C TYR A 15 3.45 1.33 -10.56
N LYS A 16 2.88 0.14 -10.43
CA LYS A 16 2.71 -0.82 -11.52
C LYS A 16 1.28 -1.33 -11.53
N HIS A 17 0.62 -1.13 -12.67
CA HIS A 17 -0.71 -1.64 -12.95
C HIS A 17 -0.62 -2.91 -13.79
N ARG A 18 -1.31 -3.96 -13.36
CA ARG A 18 -1.42 -5.24 -14.07
C ARG A 18 -2.85 -5.71 -14.00
N CYS A 19 -3.36 -6.27 -15.10
CA CYS A 19 -4.63 -6.98 -15.07
C CYS A 19 -4.35 -8.40 -15.53
N GLU A 20 -4.72 -9.36 -14.68
CA GLU A 20 -4.39 -10.78 -14.84
C GLU A 20 -5.62 -11.61 -14.46
N GLY A 21 -6.10 -12.46 -15.36
CA GLY A 21 -7.27 -13.32 -15.10
C GLY A 21 -8.58 -12.57 -14.79
N GLY A 22 -8.72 -11.30 -15.20
CA GLY A 22 -9.87 -10.46 -14.88
C GLY A 22 -9.80 -9.77 -13.51
N VAL A 23 -8.70 -9.93 -12.78
CA VAL A 23 -8.41 -9.22 -11.53
C VAL A 23 -7.55 -7.98 -11.84
N ASP A 24 -7.94 -6.84 -11.29
CA ASP A 24 -7.21 -5.59 -11.46
C ASP A 24 -6.22 -5.38 -10.30
N ILE A 25 -4.93 -5.34 -10.62
CA ILE A 25 -3.82 -5.34 -9.65
C ILE A 25 -3.07 -4.02 -9.70
N HIS A 26 -3.08 -3.30 -8.58
CA HIS A 26 -2.38 -2.05 -8.39
C HIS A 26 -1.25 -2.23 -7.38
N ASP A 27 -0.01 -2.39 -7.86
CA ASP A 27 1.18 -2.53 -7.02
C ASP A 27 1.83 -1.16 -6.78
N VAL A 28 2.02 -0.77 -5.52
CA VAL A 28 2.83 0.38 -5.11
C VAL A 28 4.03 -0.12 -4.33
N TYR A 29 5.24 0.20 -4.79
CA TYR A 29 6.46 -0.18 -4.10
C TYR A 29 7.45 0.96 -3.95
N VAL A 30 8.20 0.91 -2.84
CA VAL A 30 9.25 1.87 -2.52
C VAL A 30 10.56 1.37 -3.11
N LYS A 31 11.16 2.16 -3.99
CA LYS A 31 12.47 1.90 -4.58
C LYS A 31 13.48 1.76 -3.44
N ARG A 32 14.19 0.63 -3.41
CA ARG A 32 15.28 0.43 -2.46
C ARG A 32 16.30 1.54 -2.67
N SER A 33 16.63 2.26 -1.60
CA SER A 33 17.68 3.27 -1.67
C SER A 33 19.01 2.59 -2.01
N THR A 34 19.52 2.86 -3.21
CA THR A 34 20.85 2.40 -3.65
C THR A 34 21.93 2.88 -2.67
N PHE A 35 21.74 4.06 -2.09
CA PHE A 35 22.64 4.62 -1.09
C PHE A 35 22.74 3.77 0.18
N ARG A 36 21.62 3.21 0.68
CA ARG A 36 21.67 2.29 1.82
C ARG A 36 22.45 1.02 1.52
N VAL A 37 22.32 0.51 0.30
CA VAL A 37 23.09 -0.67 -0.14
C VAL A 37 24.57 -0.32 -0.26
N LEU A 38 24.91 0.80 -0.88
CA LEU A 38 26.29 1.27 -1.00
C LEU A 38 26.93 1.50 0.38
N PHE A 39 26.24 2.19 1.29
CA PHE A 39 26.72 2.45 2.65
C PHE A 39 26.98 1.16 3.43
N SER A 40 26.19 0.11 3.18
CA SER A 40 26.41 -1.20 3.78
C SER A 40 27.69 -1.88 3.30
N TYR A 41 27.98 -1.82 1.99
CA TYR A 41 29.22 -2.36 1.43
C TYR A 41 30.44 -1.58 1.92
N VAL A 42 30.33 -0.25 1.99
CA VAL A 42 31.40 0.61 2.54
C VAL A 42 31.66 0.25 4.01
N GLY A 43 30.61 0.10 4.83
CA GLY A 43 30.73 -0.36 6.21
C GLY A 43 31.40 -1.73 6.37
N ALA A 44 31.03 -2.69 5.53
CA ALA A 44 31.66 -4.01 5.53
C ALA A 44 33.15 -3.95 5.15
N ALA A 45 33.50 -3.16 4.14
CA ALA A 45 34.90 -2.96 3.75
C ALA A 45 35.73 -2.32 4.87
N PHE A 46 35.18 -1.32 5.58
CA PHE A 46 35.83 -0.72 6.75
C PHE A 46 36.03 -1.73 7.90
N LEU A 47 35.04 -2.58 8.18
CA LEU A 47 35.18 -3.64 9.19
C LEU A 47 36.30 -4.61 8.83
N ILE A 48 36.34 -5.08 7.57
CA ILE A 48 37.39 -6.00 7.09
C ILE A 48 38.77 -5.35 7.18
N ALA A 49 38.89 -4.09 6.76
CA ALA A 49 40.15 -3.35 6.83
C ALA A 49 40.64 -3.20 8.27
N ASN A 50 39.74 -2.94 9.24
CA ASN A 50 40.11 -2.86 10.65
C ASN A 50 40.54 -4.22 11.23
N VAL A 51 39.87 -5.31 10.87
CA VAL A 51 40.27 -6.67 11.30
C VAL A 51 41.64 -7.03 10.71
N LEU A 52 41.88 -6.75 9.42
CA LEU A 52 43.16 -6.98 8.77
C LEU A 52 44.27 -6.14 9.40
N HIS A 53 43.99 -4.87 9.67
CA HIS A 53 44.93 -3.99 10.35
C HIS A 53 45.28 -4.53 11.74
N ALA A 54 44.28 -4.88 12.56
CA ALA A 54 44.50 -5.43 13.90
C ALA A 54 45.25 -6.77 13.91
N LEU A 55 45.08 -7.59 12.87
CA LEU A 55 45.81 -8.86 12.74
C LEU A 55 47.28 -8.65 12.34
N LEU A 56 47.56 -7.65 11.51
CA LEU A 56 48.91 -7.32 11.01
C LEU A 56 49.70 -6.48 12.02
N SER A 57 49.07 -5.47 12.62
CA SER A 57 49.65 -4.66 13.68
C SER A 57 49.44 -5.37 15.00
N LYS A 58 50.47 -6.09 15.47
CA LYS A 58 50.49 -6.85 16.73
C LYS A 58 50.46 -5.92 17.97
N GLU A 59 49.60 -4.91 17.99
CA GLU A 59 49.51 -3.84 18.98
C GLU A 59 48.07 -3.46 19.34
N ARG A 60 47.94 -2.88 20.54
CA ARG A 60 46.68 -2.63 21.27
C ARG A 60 45.69 -1.79 20.45
N LEU A 61 44.42 -2.16 20.59
CA LEU A 61 43.22 -1.55 19.99
C LEU A 61 43.15 -0.03 20.27
N CYS A 62 43.80 0.78 19.44
CA CYS A 62 43.86 2.23 19.57
C CYS A 62 42.61 2.92 18.98
N ILE A 63 42.45 4.22 19.31
CA ILE A 63 41.36 5.18 19.01
C ILE A 63 40.66 5.00 17.63
N ASN A 64 41.36 4.59 16.59
CA ASN A 64 40.77 4.28 15.27
C ASN A 64 39.71 3.16 15.33
N SER A 65 39.90 2.20 16.23
CA SER A 65 38.94 1.12 16.50
C SER A 65 37.61 1.67 17.04
N PHE A 66 37.65 2.71 17.87
CA PHE A 66 36.42 3.27 18.46
C PHE A 66 35.51 3.89 17.39
N TRP A 67 36.10 4.68 16.48
CA TRP A 67 35.38 5.26 15.34
C TRP A 67 34.84 4.21 14.37
N SER A 68 35.59 3.12 14.17
CA SER A 68 35.13 2.01 13.32
C SER A 68 33.92 1.27 13.90
N ILE A 69 33.90 1.05 15.22
CA ILE A 69 32.80 0.40 15.93
C ILE A 69 31.56 1.28 15.88
N LEU A 70 31.70 2.59 16.11
CA LEU A 70 30.60 3.55 16.03
C LEU A 70 30.03 3.63 14.61
N PHE A 71 30.89 3.72 13.59
CA PHE A 71 30.47 3.70 12.19
C PHE A 71 29.72 2.40 11.85
N SER A 72 30.23 1.26 12.30
CA SER A 72 29.61 -0.05 12.07
C SER A 72 28.26 -0.17 12.77
N ALA A 73 28.11 0.38 13.98
CA ALA A 73 26.83 0.42 14.68
C ALA A 73 25.80 1.29 13.91
N ILE A 74 26.21 2.45 13.39
CA ILE A 74 25.37 3.32 12.56
C ILE A 74 24.97 2.60 11.27
N VAL A 75 25.92 1.98 10.56
CA VAL A 75 25.66 1.20 9.34
C VAL A 75 24.67 0.07 9.64
N THR A 76 24.86 -0.67 10.74
CA THR A 76 23.99 -1.78 11.13
C THR A 76 22.57 -1.29 11.42
N LYS A 77 22.42 -0.17 12.13
CA LYS A 77 21.10 0.46 12.37
C LYS A 77 20.45 0.95 11.08
N CYS A 78 21.21 1.56 10.17
CA CYS A 78 20.71 1.96 8.85
C CYS A 78 20.27 0.75 8.00
N LEU A 79 20.92 -0.40 8.17
CA LEU A 79 20.58 -1.66 7.51
C LEU A 79 19.34 -2.34 8.11
N GLN A 80 19.21 -2.27 9.44
CA GLN A 80 18.10 -2.84 10.19
C GLN A 80 16.77 -2.09 10.01
N TYR A 81 16.81 -0.85 9.48
CA TYR A 81 15.58 -0.16 9.11
C TYR A 81 14.85 -1.03 8.08
N LYS A 82 13.74 -1.65 8.48
CA LYS A 82 12.89 -2.49 7.64
C LYS A 82 11.96 -1.57 6.83
N PRO A 83 12.28 -1.19 5.57
CA PRO A 83 11.30 -0.47 4.78
C PRO A 83 10.14 -1.42 4.46
N VAL A 84 8.91 -0.93 4.59
CA VAL A 84 7.78 -1.52 3.88
C VAL A 84 8.07 -1.33 2.40
N LYS A 85 8.16 -2.44 1.67
CA LYS A 85 8.67 -2.40 0.29
C LYS A 85 7.56 -2.38 -0.73
N LYS A 86 6.40 -2.97 -0.42
CA LYS A 86 5.32 -3.16 -1.37
C LYS A 86 3.98 -3.23 -0.66
N GLU A 87 3.05 -2.40 -1.06
CA GLU A 87 1.62 -2.54 -0.77
C GLU A 87 0.91 -2.74 -2.11
N SER A 88 0.06 -3.75 -2.19
CA SER A 88 -0.62 -4.14 -3.42
C SER A 88 -2.12 -4.18 -3.16
N LEU A 89 -2.88 -3.58 -4.06
CA LEU A 89 -4.33 -3.60 -4.04
C LEU A 89 -4.82 -4.51 -5.17
N LEU A 90 -5.50 -5.59 -4.80
CA LEU A 90 -6.21 -6.47 -5.72
C LEU A 90 -7.69 -6.12 -5.72
N ILE A 91 -8.21 -5.72 -6.87
CA ILE A 91 -9.65 -5.52 -7.08
C ILE A 91 -10.18 -6.75 -7.81
N MET A 92 -11.00 -7.54 -7.12
CA MET A 92 -11.65 -8.73 -7.66
C MET A 92 -13.13 -8.40 -7.94
N PRO A 93 -13.53 -8.22 -9.23
CA PRO A 93 -14.85 -7.72 -9.63
C PRO A 93 -16.05 -8.40 -8.94
N THR A 94 -15.96 -9.71 -8.70
CA THR A 94 -17.04 -10.52 -8.15
C THR A 94 -17.00 -10.71 -6.64
N PHE A 95 -15.86 -10.43 -6.00
CA PHE A 95 -15.65 -10.80 -4.59
C PHE A 95 -15.48 -9.58 -3.69
N GLY A 96 -14.66 -8.62 -4.10
CA GLY A 96 -14.22 -7.56 -3.19
C GLY A 96 -12.80 -7.09 -3.50
N VAL A 97 -12.18 -6.53 -2.47
CA VAL A 97 -10.87 -5.92 -2.56
C VAL A 97 -9.94 -6.64 -1.58
N GLN A 98 -8.76 -7.04 -2.04
CA GLN A 98 -7.71 -7.64 -1.22
C GLN A 98 -6.51 -6.70 -1.15
N LEU A 99 -6.17 -6.29 0.07
CA LEU A 99 -4.96 -5.53 0.35
C LEU A 99 -3.87 -6.52 0.73
N GLU A 100 -2.75 -6.47 0.02
CA GLU A 100 -1.55 -7.23 0.34
C GLU A 100 -0.41 -6.30 0.72
N GLU A 101 -0.03 -6.35 1.98
CA GLU A 101 1.08 -5.59 2.54
C GLU A 101 2.29 -6.52 2.70
N THR A 102 3.38 -6.23 2.00
CA THR A 102 4.62 -7.01 2.09
C THR A 102 5.69 -6.23 2.84
N PHE A 103 6.00 -6.71 4.05
CA PHE A 103 7.03 -6.17 4.95
C PHE A 103 8.30 -7.03 4.86
N GLY A 104 9.42 -6.48 4.37
CA GLY A 104 10.67 -7.27 4.42
C GLY A 104 11.89 -6.70 3.70
N ALA A 105 13.06 -7.12 4.16
CA ALA A 105 14.37 -6.71 3.63
C ALA A 105 14.75 -7.37 2.29
N THR A 106 14.01 -8.37 1.81
CA THR A 106 14.26 -9.09 0.54
C THR A 106 12.95 -9.67 -0.02
N PHE A 107 12.80 -9.74 -1.35
CA PHE A 107 11.60 -10.30 -2.02
C PHE A 107 11.28 -11.75 -1.61
N TYR A 108 12.24 -12.48 -1.05
CA TYR A 108 12.12 -13.90 -0.68
C TYR A 108 11.78 -14.19 0.79
N SER A 109 11.84 -13.19 1.69
CA SER A 109 11.64 -13.39 3.14
C SER A 109 10.80 -12.26 3.76
N GLY A 110 9.82 -11.75 3.01
CA GLY A 110 8.88 -10.75 3.51
C GLY A 110 7.70 -11.41 4.24
N ARG A 111 7.25 -10.81 5.35
CA ARG A 111 5.94 -11.12 5.92
C ARG A 111 4.89 -10.47 5.01
N VAL A 112 3.95 -11.27 4.54
CA VAL A 112 2.81 -10.78 3.76
C VAL A 112 1.60 -10.76 4.69
N HIS A 113 1.09 -9.57 4.96
CA HIS A 113 -0.21 -9.41 5.58
C HIS A 113 -1.25 -9.25 4.48
N ARG A 114 -2.33 -10.04 4.57
CA ARG A 114 -3.42 -10.00 3.60
C ARG A 114 -4.68 -9.62 4.35
N GLN A 115 -5.34 -8.57 3.89
CA GLN A 115 -6.62 -8.15 4.42
C GLN A 115 -7.63 -8.11 3.27
N PHE A 116 -8.66 -8.94 3.37
CA PHE A 116 -9.72 -9.00 2.37
C PHE A 116 -10.95 -8.26 2.89
N VAL A 117 -11.55 -7.45 2.00
CA VAL A 117 -12.78 -6.73 2.25
C VAL A 117 -13.79 -7.13 1.17
N PRO A 118 -14.93 -7.74 1.54
CA PRO A 118 -15.95 -8.13 0.60
C PRO A 118 -16.65 -6.90 0.00
N ILE A 119 -17.09 -7.01 -1.26
CA ILE A 119 -17.70 -5.89 -2.00
C ILE A 119 -18.93 -5.29 -1.28
N GLY A 120 -19.77 -6.12 -0.67
CA GLY A 120 -20.98 -5.67 0.03
C GLY A 120 -20.70 -4.85 1.29
N LYS A 121 -19.45 -4.86 1.79
CA LYS A 121 -19.03 -3.99 2.88
C LYS A 121 -18.48 -2.65 2.38
N ILE A 122 -18.14 -2.49 1.10
CA ILE A 122 -17.49 -1.28 0.61
C ILE A 122 -18.56 -0.30 0.15
N LEU A 123 -18.69 0.81 0.87
CA LEU A 123 -19.63 1.88 0.49
C LEU A 123 -19.03 2.77 -0.58
N LYS A 124 -17.87 3.35 -0.29
CA LYS A 124 -17.24 4.32 -1.18
C LYS A 124 -15.74 4.46 -0.92
N PRO A 125 -14.92 4.54 -1.99
CA PRO A 125 -13.53 4.94 -1.88
C PRO A 125 -13.43 6.48 -1.79
N LEU A 126 -12.67 6.97 -0.81
CA LEU A 126 -12.43 8.39 -0.55
C LEU A 126 -10.94 8.69 -0.68
N LEU A 127 -10.62 9.78 -1.35
CA LEU A 127 -9.26 10.33 -1.39
C LEU A 127 -9.19 11.43 -0.32
N ASN A 128 -8.48 11.15 0.78
CA ASN A 128 -8.34 12.07 1.90
C ASN A 128 -7.04 12.89 1.75
N GLU A 129 -7.14 14.20 1.86
CA GLU A 129 -6.00 15.10 1.97
C GLU A 129 -5.69 15.30 3.45
N GLN A 130 -4.54 14.79 3.90
CA GLN A 130 -4.09 14.96 5.27
C GLN A 130 -3.05 16.07 5.33
N VAL A 131 -3.46 17.18 5.95
CA VAL A 131 -2.59 18.34 6.17
C VAL A 131 -1.96 18.21 7.55
N THR A 132 -0.63 18.18 7.58
CA THR A 132 0.16 18.43 8.79
C THR A 132 0.80 19.81 8.68
N PRO A 133 1.18 20.47 9.79
CA PRO A 133 1.74 21.82 9.75
C PRO A 133 2.94 22.00 8.82
N VAL A 134 3.64 20.92 8.50
CA VAL A 134 4.87 20.92 7.69
C VAL A 134 4.67 20.22 6.33
N THR A 135 3.71 19.31 6.21
CA THR A 135 3.53 18.48 5.00
C THR A 135 2.06 18.22 4.69
N CYS A 136 1.68 18.32 3.42
CA CYS A 136 0.42 17.78 2.93
C CYS A 136 0.70 16.46 2.22
N TYR A 137 -0.05 15.41 2.59
CA TYR A 137 -0.02 14.13 1.90
C TYR A 137 -1.42 13.60 1.65
N TRP A 138 -1.53 12.71 0.68
CA TRP A 138 -2.80 12.10 0.27
C TRP A 138 -2.87 10.68 0.78
N ASN A 139 -4.03 10.28 1.31
CA ASN A 139 -4.32 8.92 1.73
C ASN A 139 -5.59 8.41 1.03
N LEU A 140 -5.59 7.13 0.64
CA LEU A 140 -6.72 6.50 -0.01
C LEU A 140 -7.42 5.64 1.03
N VAL A 141 -8.71 5.90 1.24
CA VAL A 141 -9.49 5.34 2.33
C VAL A 141 -10.74 4.67 1.76
N LEU A 142 -11.08 3.50 2.28
CA LEU A 142 -12.33 2.81 2.00
C LEU A 142 -13.29 3.03 3.16
N LEU A 143 -14.47 3.57 2.86
CA LEU A 143 -15.58 3.63 3.78
C LEU A 143 -16.29 2.26 3.78
N LEU A 144 -16.36 1.64 4.96
CA LEU A 144 -16.97 0.32 5.14
C LEU A 144 -18.35 0.43 5.79
N HIS A 145 -19.30 -0.39 5.36
CA HIS A 145 -20.64 -0.46 5.93
C HIS A 145 -20.61 -1.24 7.25
N GLY A 146 -21.14 -0.63 8.32
CA GLY A 146 -21.24 -1.25 9.64
C GLY A 146 -19.93 -1.28 10.44
N GLU A 147 -18.89 -0.59 9.98
CA GLU A 147 -17.65 -0.37 10.73
C GLU A 147 -17.44 1.14 10.90
N ASP A 148 -17.39 1.62 12.14
CA ASP A 148 -17.14 3.05 12.46
C ASP A 148 -15.69 3.50 12.14
N LYS A 149 -14.88 2.58 11.60
CA LYS A 149 -13.47 2.80 11.28
C LYS A 149 -13.29 2.86 9.77
N LEU A 150 -12.65 3.93 9.33
CA LEU A 150 -12.17 4.11 7.98
C LEU A 150 -10.94 3.21 7.73
N MET A 151 -10.97 2.43 6.65
CA MET A 151 -9.86 1.55 6.30
C MET A 151 -8.93 2.23 5.30
N CYS A 152 -7.65 2.41 5.64
CA CYS A 152 -6.67 2.93 4.70
C CYS A 152 -6.24 1.83 3.71
N VAL A 153 -6.22 2.15 2.42
CA VAL A 153 -5.73 1.26 1.36
C VAL A 153 -4.21 1.11 1.40
N PHE A 154 -3.53 2.20 1.76
CA PHE A 154 -2.09 2.23 1.96
C PHE A 154 -1.83 2.68 3.40
N GLN A 155 -1.52 1.73 4.29
CA GLN A 155 -1.35 2.04 5.71
C GLN A 155 0.04 2.62 6.00
N ASN A 156 1.06 2.10 5.32
CA ASN A 156 2.45 2.44 5.61
C ASN A 156 3.12 3.23 4.48
N LEU A 157 2.53 3.23 3.28
CA LEU A 157 3.01 4.00 2.14
C LEU A 157 2.16 5.24 1.92
N TYR A 158 2.83 6.37 1.65
CA TYR A 158 2.17 7.62 1.29
C TYR A 158 2.57 8.02 -0.13
N PRO A 159 2.05 7.31 -1.15
CA PRO A 159 2.35 7.63 -2.54
C PRO A 159 1.79 9.01 -2.92
N PRO A 160 2.39 9.71 -3.90
CA PRO A 160 1.88 10.99 -4.36
C PRO A 160 0.51 10.83 -5.06
N ALA A 161 -0.33 11.87 -4.98
CA ALA A 161 -1.68 11.87 -5.55
C ALA A 161 -1.75 11.39 -7.01
N LYS A 162 -0.74 11.71 -7.83
CA LYS A 162 -0.64 11.29 -9.24
C LYS A 162 -0.72 9.76 -9.43
N MET A 163 -0.24 8.98 -8.45
CA MET A 163 -0.31 7.52 -8.45
C MET A 163 -1.62 7.00 -7.83
N MET A 164 -2.23 7.75 -6.93
CA MET A 164 -3.46 7.35 -6.24
C MET A 164 -4.71 7.57 -7.09
N VAL A 165 -4.76 8.66 -7.88
CA VAL A 165 -5.88 8.98 -8.77
C VAL A 165 -6.30 7.80 -9.67
N PRO A 166 -5.41 7.09 -10.38
CA PRO A 166 -5.82 5.94 -11.19
C PRO A 166 -6.39 4.78 -10.36
N ILE A 167 -5.87 4.57 -9.14
CA ILE A 167 -6.33 3.51 -8.22
C ILE A 167 -7.71 3.88 -7.63
N TRP A 168 -7.91 5.14 -7.28
CA TRP A 168 -9.21 5.65 -6.83
C TRP A 168 -10.26 5.54 -7.94
N LYS A 169 -9.90 5.87 -9.19
CA LYS A 169 -10.80 5.73 -10.33
C LYS A 169 -11.21 4.27 -10.57
N SER A 170 -10.29 3.32 -10.48
CA SER A 170 -10.63 1.89 -10.62
C SER A 170 -11.53 1.40 -9.49
N LEU A 171 -11.25 1.81 -8.24
CA LEU A 171 -12.13 1.54 -7.11
C LEU A 171 -13.52 2.15 -7.28
N CYS A 172 -13.63 3.40 -7.75
CA CYS A 172 -14.92 4.03 -8.02
C CYS A 172 -15.71 3.27 -9.09
N THR A 173 -15.07 2.85 -10.17
CA THR A 173 -15.74 2.03 -11.20
C THR A 173 -16.20 0.69 -10.63
N PHE A 174 -15.40 0.09 -9.77
CA PHE A 174 -15.71 -1.17 -9.11
C PHE A 174 -16.90 -1.03 -8.15
N THR A 175 -16.91 -0.04 -7.24
CA THR A 175 -18.01 0.17 -6.30
C THR A 175 -19.31 0.55 -7.00
N ASN A 176 -19.23 1.36 -8.05
CA ASN A 176 -20.42 1.72 -8.83
C ASN A 176 -20.99 0.54 -9.62
N SER A 177 -20.13 -0.39 -10.07
CA SER A 177 -20.58 -1.61 -10.76
C SER A 177 -21.21 -2.64 -9.80
N GLY A 178 -20.75 -2.69 -8.54
CA GLY A 178 -21.33 -3.53 -7.49
C GLY A 178 -22.63 -2.97 -6.92
N GLY A 179 -22.85 -1.66 -7.05
CA GLY A 179 -24.08 -0.96 -6.63
C GLY A 179 -25.30 -1.21 -7.52
N THR A 180 -25.15 -1.91 -8.65
CA THR A 180 -26.27 -2.36 -9.49
C THR A 180 -26.98 -3.61 -8.94
N GLY A 181 -27.12 -3.70 -7.61
CA GLY A 181 -28.20 -4.48 -7.02
C GLY A 181 -29.47 -3.64 -7.10
N HIS A 182 -30.36 -3.99 -8.04
CA HIS A 182 -31.74 -3.50 -8.22
C HIS A 182 -32.03 -2.04 -7.76
N PRO A 183 -32.40 -1.13 -8.67
CA PRO A 183 -33.28 -0.04 -8.25
C PRO A 183 -34.57 -0.73 -7.78
N ILE A 184 -34.81 -0.74 -6.47
CA ILE A 184 -36.17 -0.89 -5.96
C ILE A 184 -36.87 0.37 -6.46
N ALA A 185 -37.48 0.27 -7.65
CA ALA A 185 -38.50 1.19 -8.06
C ALA A 185 -39.54 1.21 -6.93
N PRO A 186 -39.99 2.39 -6.45
CA PRO A 186 -41.16 2.45 -5.62
C PRO A 186 -42.31 1.86 -6.44
N GLN A 187 -42.77 0.67 -6.04
CA GLN A 187 -44.05 0.14 -6.49
C GLN A 187 -45.10 1.23 -6.21
N PRO A 188 -45.87 1.71 -7.20
CA PRO A 188 -46.99 2.57 -6.91
C PRO A 188 -47.99 1.74 -6.09
N ASN A 189 -48.21 2.14 -4.83
CA ASN A 189 -49.33 1.67 -4.03
C ASN A 189 -50.61 1.93 -4.85
N VAL A 190 -51.17 0.87 -5.42
CA VAL A 190 -52.54 0.90 -5.91
C VAL A 190 -53.42 0.89 -4.67
N GLU A 191 -53.90 2.08 -4.29
CA GLU A 191 -55.02 2.23 -3.38
C GLU A 191 -56.21 1.40 -3.92
N HIS A 192 -56.52 0.30 -3.25
CA HIS A 192 -57.82 -0.32 -3.38
C HIS A 192 -58.84 0.59 -2.69
N ILE A 193 -59.46 1.47 -3.48
CA ILE A 193 -60.71 2.13 -3.12
C ILE A 193 -61.78 1.04 -3.02
N HIS A 194 -62.17 0.74 -1.79
CA HIS A 194 -63.40 0.01 -1.49
C HIS A 194 -64.54 1.01 -1.60
N THR A 195 -65.18 1.08 -2.78
CA THR A 195 -66.48 1.74 -2.93
C THR A 195 -67.55 0.75 -2.52
N ASP A 196 -68.06 0.98 -1.32
CA ASP A 196 -69.37 0.53 -0.89
C ASP A 196 -70.43 1.34 -1.65
N GLN A 197 -71.30 0.68 -2.39
CA GLN A 197 -72.56 1.25 -2.89
C GLN A 197 -73.63 0.16 -2.91
N ASP A 198 -74.56 0.31 -1.96
CA ASP A 198 -75.86 -0.35 -1.85
C ASP A 198 -76.79 -0.13 -3.08
N ILE A 199 -77.86 -0.93 -3.08
CA ILE A 199 -79.17 -0.76 -3.74
C ILE A 199 -79.30 -1.39 -5.15
N HIS A 200 -79.89 -2.59 -5.25
CA HIS A 200 -81.35 -2.73 -5.47
C HIS A 200 -81.87 -4.16 -5.25
#